data_AF-A0A7T8GRM1-F1
#
_entry.id   AF-A0A7T8GRM1-F1
#
_cell.length_a   1.000
_cell.length_b   1.000
_cell.length_c   1.000
_cell.angle_alpha   90.00
_cell.angle_beta   90.00
_cell.angle_gamma   90.00
#
_symmetry.space_group_name_H-M   'P 1'
#
loop_
_entity.id
_entity.type
_entity.pdbx_description
1 polymer ?
#
loop_
_entity_poly.entity_id
_entity_poly.type
_entity_poly.pdbx_seq_one_letter_code
_entity_poly.pdbx_strand_id
1 'polypeptide(L)'
;MQIVVKPWMTQIAASRPYLYQQDGAPPHVQFGALENLDMFWSKEFWPPSSPDLNPCDYYLWGVLERDTNKRAHNTVDSLKAAIIQAVANLSREQ
;
A
#
# COMPACT_ATOMS: atom_id res chain seq x y z
N MET A 1 -5.01 -0.03 -17.46
CA MET A 1 -4.79 -0.18 -16.00
C MET A 1 -4.56 -1.66 -15.74
N GLN A 2 -3.41 -2.07 -15.20
CA GLN A 2 -3.21 -3.48 -14.85
C GLN A 2 -3.99 -3.77 -13.57
N ILE A 3 -4.77 -4.85 -13.55
CA ILE A 3 -5.49 -5.30 -12.36
C ILE A 3 -4.51 -6.13 -11.53
N VAL A 4 -3.96 -5.55 -10.47
CA VAL A 4 -2.92 -6.20 -9.65
C VAL A 4 -3.46 -6.67 -8.30
N VAL A 5 -4.37 -5.91 -7.69
CA VAL A 5 -4.79 -6.13 -6.29
C VAL A 5 -5.56 -7.44 -6.13
N LYS A 6 -6.69 -7.66 -6.82
CA LYS A 6 -7.52 -8.87 -6.62
C LYS A 6 -6.73 -10.17 -6.88
N PRO A 7 -6.00 -10.34 -8.01
CA PRO A 7 -5.23 -11.57 -8.24
C PRO A 7 -4.18 -11.83 -7.17
N TRP A 8 -3.48 -10.78 -6.71
CA TRP A 8 -2.49 -10.90 -5.65
C TRP A 8 -3.11 -11.24 -4.30
N MET A 9 -4.23 -10.58 -3.93
CA MET A 9 -4.97 -10.90 -2.71
C MET A 9 -5.47 -12.35 -2.71
N THR A 10 -6.02 -12.83 -3.82
CA THR A 10 -6.43 -14.24 -3.97
C THR A 10 -5.26 -15.20 -3.71
N GLN A 11 -4.06 -14.87 -4.21
CA GLN A 11 -2.87 -15.69 -4.01
C GLN A 11 -2.39 -15.67 -2.54
N ILE A 12 -2.24 -14.50 -1.92
CA ILE A 12 -1.62 -14.39 -0.58
C ILE A 12 -2.59 -14.73 0.55
N ALA A 13 -3.88 -14.44 0.38
CA ALA A 13 -4.89 -14.73 1.38
C ALA A 13 -5.09 -16.24 1.48
N ALA A 14 -4.82 -17.00 0.41
CA ALA A 14 -4.95 -18.45 0.39
C ALA A 14 -6.32 -18.91 0.92
N SER A 15 -7.38 -18.32 0.33
CA SER A 15 -8.79 -18.53 0.71
C SER A 15 -9.19 -18.02 2.11
N ARG A 16 -8.30 -17.38 2.86
CA ARG A 16 -8.67 -16.68 4.10
C ARG A 16 -9.45 -15.40 3.76
N PRO A 17 -10.42 -15.01 4.61
CA PRO A 17 -11.05 -13.70 4.47
C PRO A 17 -9.99 -12.61 4.66
N TYR A 18 -10.10 -11.55 3.87
CA TYR A 18 -9.25 -10.36 3.97
C TYR A 18 -10.13 -9.12 3.94
N LEU A 19 -9.57 -8.01 4.40
CA LEU A 19 -10.19 -6.70 4.32
C LEU A 19 -9.21 -5.75 3.63
N TYR A 20 -9.65 -5.14 2.55
CA TYR A 20 -8.83 -4.15 1.84
C TYR A 20 -9.01 -2.76 2.47
N GLN A 21 -7.90 -2.08 2.75
CA GLN A 21 -7.86 -0.74 3.28
C GLN A 21 -7.08 0.17 2.32
N GLN A 22 -7.65 1.33 2.01
CA GLN A 22 -7.02 2.40 1.24
C GLN A 22 -7.56 3.76 1.74
N ASP A 23 -6.89 4.85 1.40
CA ASP A 23 -7.33 6.20 1.71
C ASP A 23 -8.64 6.59 0.99
N GLY A 24 -9.40 7.48 1.62
CA GLY A 24 -10.72 7.90 1.13
C GLY A 24 -10.70 8.94 0.00
N ALA A 25 -9.58 9.12 -0.72
CA ALA A 25 -9.49 10.16 -1.74
C ALA A 25 -10.47 9.86 -2.91
N PRO A 26 -11.11 10.89 -3.52
CA PRO A 26 -12.19 10.68 -4.49
C PRO A 26 -11.91 9.68 -5.64
N PRO A 27 -10.70 9.61 -6.23
CA PRO A 27 -10.38 8.62 -7.26
C PRO A 27 -10.37 7.17 -6.75
N HIS A 28 -10.13 6.96 -5.46
CA HIS A 28 -9.93 5.65 -4.84
C HIS A 28 -11.24 5.04 -4.31
N VAL A 29 -12.27 5.86 -4.11
CA VAL A 29 -13.59 5.46 -3.60
C VAL A 29 -14.69 5.48 -4.68
N GLN A 30 -14.33 5.68 -5.94
CA GLN A 30 -15.29 5.60 -7.04
C GLN A 30 -15.78 4.16 -7.21
N PHE A 31 -17.08 4.00 -7.48
CA PHE A 31 -17.79 2.71 -7.55
C PHE A 31 -17.02 1.63 -8.35
N GLY A 32 -16.38 1.97 -9.48
CA GLY A 32 -15.61 1.01 -10.28
C GLY A 32 -14.22 0.62 -9.75
N ALA A 33 -13.64 1.36 -8.80
CA ALA A 33 -12.32 1.05 -8.24
C ALA A 33 -12.37 -0.13 -7.25
N LEU A 34 -13.51 -0.30 -6.57
CA LEU A 34 -13.66 -1.26 -5.46
C LEU A 34 -14.55 -2.46 -5.80
N GLU A 35 -15.32 -2.41 -6.89
CA GLU A 35 -16.18 -3.51 -7.39
C GLU A 35 -15.44 -4.86 -7.53
N ASN A 36 -14.14 -4.83 -7.76
CA ASN A 36 -13.33 -6.03 -7.93
C ASN A 36 -12.82 -6.64 -6.61
N LEU A 37 -13.09 -6.04 -5.45
CA LEU A 37 -12.59 -6.49 -4.14
C LEU A 37 -13.69 -7.16 -3.32
N ASP A 38 -13.34 -8.21 -2.59
CA ASP A 38 -14.35 -9.02 -1.90
C ASP A 38 -14.84 -8.35 -0.60
N MET A 39 -13.95 -7.63 0.11
CA MET A 39 -14.30 -6.78 1.25
C MET A 39 -13.34 -5.59 1.31
N PHE A 40 -13.86 -4.40 1.61
CA PHE A 40 -13.06 -3.18 1.79
C PHE A 40 -13.64 -2.27 2.87
N TRP A 41 -12.80 -1.43 3.48
CA TRP A 41 -13.26 -0.32 4.30
C TRP A 41 -13.81 0.79 3.41
N SER A 42 -15.11 1.04 3.52
CA SER A 42 -15.72 2.17 2.84
C SER A 42 -15.36 3.48 3.54
N LYS A 43 -15.54 4.61 2.83
CA LYS A 43 -15.27 5.96 3.36
C LYS A 43 -16.06 6.28 4.63
N GLU A 44 -17.15 5.56 4.90
CA GLU A 44 -17.97 5.72 6.10
C GLU A 44 -17.29 5.14 7.35
N PHE A 45 -16.42 4.14 7.19
CA PHE A 45 -15.64 3.55 8.29
C PHE A 45 -14.27 4.22 8.47
N TRP A 46 -13.75 4.87 7.42
CA TRP A 46 -12.46 5.54 7.44
C TRP A 46 -12.62 7.03 7.76
N PRO A 47 -12.09 7.53 8.90
CA PRO A 47 -12.14 8.95 9.18
C PRO A 47 -11.35 9.74 8.12
N PRO A 48 -11.89 10.86 7.63
CA PRO A 48 -11.20 11.68 6.64
C PRO A 48 -9.87 12.19 7.20
N SER A 49 -8.85 12.30 6.34
CA SER A 49 -7.54 12.88 6.68
C SER A 49 -6.86 12.24 7.89
N SER A 50 -6.94 10.91 8.02
CA SER A 50 -6.32 10.15 9.12
C SER A 50 -5.14 9.28 8.65
N PRO A 51 -4.00 9.89 8.26
CA PRO A 51 -2.81 9.15 7.86
C PRO A 51 -2.18 8.37 9.02
N ASP A 52 -2.44 8.79 10.26
CA ASP A 52 -2.04 8.11 11.49
C ASP A 52 -2.64 6.70 11.63
N LEU A 53 -3.80 6.47 11.03
CA LEU A 53 -4.46 5.17 11.06
C LEU A 53 -4.03 4.26 9.89
N ASN A 54 -3.45 4.81 8.83
CA ASN A 54 -2.99 4.03 7.68
C ASN A 54 -1.56 3.53 7.93
N PRO A 55 -1.31 2.21 8.07
CA PRO A 55 0.04 1.70 8.32
C PRO A 55 1.06 2.10 7.24
N CYS A 56 0.61 2.28 6.00
CA CYS A 56 1.46 2.75 4.92
C CYS A 56 1.96 4.18 5.17
N ASP A 57 1.05 5.08 5.55
CA ASP A 57 1.36 6.51 5.76
C ASP A 57 2.03 6.76 7.11
N TYR A 58 1.57 6.08 8.16
CA TYR A 58 2.12 6.20 9.51
C TYR A 58 3.55 5.64 9.63
N TYR A 59 3.85 4.54 8.94
CA TYR A 59 5.11 3.80 9.15
C TYR A 59 5.88 3.53 7.85
N LEU A 60 5.28 2.79 6.91
CA LEU A 60 6.01 2.21 5.78
C LEU A 60 6.75 3.28 4.97
N TRP A 61 6.05 4.35 4.57
CA TRP A 61 6.65 5.39 3.73
C TRP A 61 7.79 6.13 4.43
N GLY A 62 7.65 6.44 5.72
CA GLY A 62 8.71 7.08 6.49
C GLY A 62 9.96 6.20 6.64
N VAL A 63 9.77 4.89 6.84
CA VAL A 63 10.89 3.94 6.91
C VAL A 63 11.60 3.82 5.57
N LEU A 64 10.84 3.62 4.48
CA LEU A 64 11.41 3.50 3.14
C LEU A 64 12.15 4.77 2.76
N GLU A 65 11.56 5.95 2.97
CA GLU A 65 12.19 7.23 2.68
C GLU A 65 13.50 7.39 3.45
N ARG A 66 13.50 7.14 4.77
CA ARG A 66 14.69 7.19 5.61
C ARG A 66 15.80 6.29 5.08
N ASP A 67 15.47 5.09 4.62
CA ASP A 67 16.47 4.10 4.21
C ASP A 67 16.95 4.31 2.78
N THR A 68 16.08 4.70 1.85
CA THR A 68 16.47 4.96 0.46
C THR A 68 17.22 6.27 0.30
N ASN A 69 16.89 7.29 1.10
CA ASN A 69 17.48 8.63 0.97
C ASN A 69 18.84 8.79 1.67
N LYS A 70 19.37 7.73 2.28
CA LYS A 70 20.77 7.67 2.78
C LYS A 70 21.81 7.91 1.66
N ARG A 71 21.41 7.75 0.40
CA ARG A 71 22.24 8.00 -0.79
C ARG A 71 21.42 8.73 -1.85
N ALA A 72 22.09 9.57 -2.63
CA ALA A 72 21.50 10.18 -3.81
C ALA A 72 21.30 9.14 -4.92
N HIS A 73 20.21 9.29 -5.68
CA HIS A 73 19.87 8.46 -6.83
C HIS A 73 19.86 9.33 -8.08
N ASN A 74 20.71 9.02 -9.06
CA ASN A 74 20.84 9.81 -10.29
C ASN A 74 19.88 9.37 -11.39
N THR A 75 19.15 8.27 -11.19
CA THR A 75 18.14 7.75 -12.13
C THR A 75 16.93 7.20 -11.37
N VAL A 76 15.77 7.22 -12.03
CA VAL A 76 14.54 6.62 -11.50
C VAL A 76 14.73 5.11 -11.24
N ASP A 77 15.49 4.42 -12.09
CA ASP A 77 15.72 2.98 -11.92
C ASP A 77 16.59 2.67 -10.70
N SER A 78 17.60 3.50 -10.42
CA SER A 78 18.38 3.37 -9.18
C SER A 78 17.52 3.56 -7.93
N LEU A 79 16.59 4.51 -7.95
CA LEU A 79 15.64 4.73 -6.87
C LEU A 79 14.67 3.56 -6.72
N LYS A 80 14.06 3.07 -7.81
CA LYS A 80 13.18 1.89 -7.81
C LYS A 80 13.88 0.67 -7.21
N ALA A 81 15.11 0.39 -7.65
CA ALA A 81 15.90 -0.71 -7.11
C ALA A 81 16.17 -0.54 -5.62
N ALA A 82 16.46 0.68 -5.15
CA ALA A 82 16.65 0.96 -3.74
C ALA A 82 15.36 0.75 -2.91
N ILE A 83 14.20 1.17 -3.41
CA ILE A 83 12.90 0.95 -2.75
C ILE A 83 12.61 -0.55 -2.64
N ILE A 84 12.80 -1.32 -3.72
CA ILE A 84 12.58 -2.78 -3.71
C ILE A 84 13.47 -3.45 -2.67
N GLN A 85 14.76 -3.06 -2.60
CA GLN A 85 15.69 -3.59 -1.61
C GLN A 85 15.31 -3.18 -0.18
N ALA A 86 14.88 -1.94 0.04
CA ALA A 86 14.44 -1.48 1.35
C ALA A 86 13.21 -2.28 1.84
N VAL A 87 12.22 -2.50 0.97
CA VAL A 87 11.04 -3.34 1.28
C VAL A 87 11.46 -4.78 1.58
N ALA A 88 12.38 -5.36 0.81
CA ALA A 88 12.86 -6.73 1.04
C ALA A 88 13.59 -6.91 2.39
N ASN A 89 14.15 -5.83 2.92
CA ASN A 89 14.86 -5.81 4.20
C ASN A 89 13.96 -5.51 5.41
N LEU A 90 12.68 -5.17 5.20
CA LEU A 90 11.73 -4.99 6.30
C LEU A 90 11.49 -6.36 6.96
N SER A 91 11.76 -6.44 8.26
CA SER A 91 11.42 -7.64 9.05
C SER A 91 9.91 -7.81 9.13
N ARG A 92 9.44 -9.05 9.10
CA ARG A 92 8.00 -9.36 9.20
C ARG A 92 7.44 -9.20 10.61
N GLU A 93 8.29 -9.06 11.62
CA GLU A 93 7.90 -9.01 13.04
C GLU A 93 7.95 -7.60 13.65
N GLN A 94 8.01 -6.53 12.84
CA GLN A 94 7.93 -5.14 13.32
C GLN A 94 6.50 -4.63 13.40
#